data_AF-A0A2R3P7Q1-F1
#
_entry.id   AF-A0A2R3P7Q1-F1
#
_cell.length_a   1.000
_cell.length_b   1.000
_cell.length_c   1.000
_cell.angle_alpha   90.00
_cell.angle_beta   90.00
_cell.angle_gamma   90.00
#
_symmetry.space_group_name_H-M   'P 1'
#
loop_
_entity.id
_entity.type
_entity.pdbx_description
1 polymer ?
#
loop_
_entity_poly.entity_id
_entity_poly.type
_entity_poly.pdbx_seq_one_letter_code
_entity_poly.pdbx_strand_id
1 'polypeptide(L)'
;MILSKLTSNILINELIDDINSCIKNMNLVEELNQSNDYNFNNLHEIYNNKLIELFEIDNDLSFINIFIEDFTQQVSKMLIDEKQTFKLNDSKEQENKKRVFEFIIFIQNKLLNYKKIIISLNWILEKMGNDIEINENNKIEFYSLVDFNIERRFKKIREDIELSSNLLDLENVFINEFEKLNLNDKKEQLEKLLSSINFDSILEMHDVDEIIRISQMSTSINFLIKFIEVINKI
;
A
#
# COMPACT_ATOMS: atom_id res chain seq x y z
N MET A 1 -2.41 14.70 -21.33
CA MET A 1 -1.13 14.78 -20.58
C MET A 1 -0.38 13.48 -20.81
N ILE A 2 0.96 13.54 -20.95
CA ILE A 2 1.78 12.33 -21.11
C ILE A 2 1.59 11.41 -19.88
N LEU A 3 1.52 10.09 -20.12
CA LEU A 3 1.10 9.09 -19.13
C LEU A 3 1.94 9.11 -17.84
N SER A 4 3.27 9.26 -17.92
CA SER A 4 4.12 9.36 -16.72
C SER A 4 3.75 10.56 -15.84
N LYS A 5 3.51 11.73 -16.45
CA LYS A 5 3.14 12.96 -15.73
C LYS A 5 1.74 12.86 -15.14
N LEU A 6 0.80 12.26 -15.89
CA LEU A 6 -0.55 12.01 -15.40
C LEU A 6 -0.54 11.08 -14.20
N THR A 7 0.17 9.96 -14.33
CA THR A 7 0.38 9.03 -13.23
C THR A 7 1.03 9.71 -12.04
N SER A 8 2.09 10.48 -12.27
CA SER A 8 2.82 11.21 -11.23
C SER A 8 1.88 12.12 -10.44
N ASN A 9 1.07 12.93 -11.12
CA ASN A 9 0.07 13.79 -10.47
C ASN A 9 -0.94 12.99 -9.63
N ILE A 10 -1.44 11.87 -10.18
CA ILE A 10 -2.36 10.99 -9.44
C ILE A 10 -1.67 10.48 -8.18
N LEU A 11 -0.45 9.93 -8.28
CA LEU A 11 0.28 9.38 -7.15
C LEU A 11 0.63 10.44 -6.09
N ILE A 12 0.97 11.67 -6.48
CA ILE A 12 1.20 12.77 -5.55
C ILE A 12 -0.07 13.07 -4.76
N ASN A 13 -1.22 13.18 -5.42
CA ASN A 13 -2.49 13.39 -4.74
C ASN A 13 -2.84 12.25 -3.77
N GLU A 14 -2.65 10.99 -4.20
CA GLU A 14 -2.89 9.84 -3.32
C GLU A 14 -1.96 9.83 -2.10
N LEU A 15 -0.67 10.17 -2.29
CA LEU A 15 0.30 10.28 -1.21
C LEU A 15 -0.07 11.40 -0.23
N ILE A 16 -0.50 12.56 -0.74
CA ILE A 16 -0.97 13.68 0.08
C ILE A 16 -2.17 13.25 0.94
N ASP A 17 -3.18 12.62 0.34
CA ASP A 17 -4.37 12.15 1.04
C ASP A 17 -4.02 11.12 2.13
N ASP A 18 -3.14 10.17 1.81
CA ASP A 18 -2.70 9.14 2.76
C ASP A 18 -1.87 9.73 3.92
N ILE A 19 -0.95 10.66 3.63
CA ILE A 19 -0.15 11.34 4.65
C ILE A 19 -1.04 12.18 5.56
N ASN A 20 -1.99 12.93 4.99
CA ASN A 20 -2.98 13.68 5.77
C ASN A 20 -3.85 12.78 6.65
N SER A 21 -4.30 11.63 6.12
CA SER A 21 -5.04 10.65 6.91
C SER A 21 -4.19 10.08 8.05
N CYS A 22 -2.90 9.85 7.83
CA CYS A 22 -1.98 9.38 8.86
C CYS A 22 -1.79 10.44 9.96
N ILE A 23 -1.60 11.71 9.60
CA ILE A 23 -1.52 12.83 10.56
C ILE A 23 -2.80 12.92 11.40
N LYS A 24 -3.97 12.84 10.75
CA LYS A 24 -5.25 12.86 11.44
C LYS A 24 -5.41 11.71 12.43
N ASN A 25 -5.00 10.50 12.03
CA ASN A 25 -5.05 9.33 12.90
C ASN A 25 -4.09 9.43 14.09
N MET A 26 -2.89 9.99 13.90
CA MET A 26 -1.96 10.27 15.00
C MET A 26 -2.58 11.24 16.01
N ASN A 27 -3.12 12.37 15.54
CA ASN A 27 -3.79 13.36 16.40
C ASN A 27 -4.94 12.72 17.21
N LEU A 28 -5.76 11.87 16.57
CA LEU A 28 -6.85 11.17 17.25
C LEU A 28 -6.33 10.23 18.35
N VAL A 29 -5.23 9.53 18.10
CA VAL A 29 -4.61 8.66 19.12
C VAL A 29 -4.06 9.49 20.28
N GLU A 30 -3.47 10.65 20.02
CA GLU A 30 -3.00 11.58 21.06
C GLU A 30 -4.15 12.15 21.90
N GLU A 31 -5.24 12.59 21.26
CA GLU A 31 -6.43 13.10 21.95
C GLU A 31 -7.07 12.06 22.88
N LEU A 32 -7.03 10.78 22.48
CA LEU A 32 -7.54 9.67 23.28
C LEU A 32 -6.56 9.23 24.38
N ASN A 33 -5.31 9.68 24.36
CA ASN A 33 -4.29 9.36 25.37
C ASN A 33 -4.47 10.22 26.64
N GLN A 34 -5.36 9.80 27.52
CA GLN A 34 -5.74 10.52 28.75
C GLN A 34 -4.60 10.84 29.74
N SER A 35 -3.41 10.26 29.59
CA SER A 35 -2.30 10.51 30.51
C SER A 35 -1.21 11.44 30.00
N ASN A 36 -1.25 11.91 28.75
CA ASN A 36 -0.22 12.77 28.14
C ASN A 36 1.22 12.21 28.23
N ASP A 37 1.41 10.93 28.53
CA ASP A 37 2.75 10.35 28.75
C ASP A 37 3.51 10.06 27.44
N TYR A 38 2.84 10.14 26.30
CA TYR A 38 3.42 9.82 25.00
C TYR A 38 2.82 10.67 23.88
N ASN A 39 3.68 11.20 22.98
CA ASN A 39 3.31 11.98 21.80
C ASN A 39 4.07 11.49 20.55
N PHE A 40 3.52 11.77 19.38
CA PHE A 40 4.05 11.43 18.07
C PHE A 40 4.84 12.60 17.47
N ASN A 41 5.41 13.51 18.29
CA ASN A 41 6.00 14.77 17.81
C ASN A 41 7.02 14.58 16.66
N ASN A 42 7.93 13.61 16.79
CA ASN A 42 8.92 13.31 15.75
C ASN A 42 8.27 12.75 14.47
N LEU A 43 7.26 11.88 14.59
CA LEU A 43 6.50 11.40 13.44
C LEU A 43 5.75 12.55 12.77
N HIS A 44 5.08 13.39 13.54
CA HIS A 44 4.36 14.56 13.04
C HIS A 44 5.29 15.50 12.26
N GLU A 45 6.48 15.76 12.79
CA GLU A 45 7.47 16.59 12.11
C GLU A 45 7.91 15.98 10.77
N ILE A 46 8.26 14.69 10.75
CA ILE A 46 8.62 13.99 9.51
C ILE A 46 7.46 14.06 8.51
N TYR A 47 6.24 13.79 8.95
CA TYR A 47 5.05 13.79 8.09
C TYR A 47 4.74 15.16 7.49
N ASN A 48 4.80 16.21 8.31
CA ASN A 48 4.58 17.57 7.85
C ASN A 48 5.66 18.01 6.85
N ASN A 49 6.93 17.69 7.12
CA ASN A 49 8.03 17.97 6.20
C ASN A 49 7.83 17.22 4.87
N LYS A 50 7.45 15.95 4.91
CA LYS A 50 7.19 15.14 3.73
C LYS A 50 5.97 15.59 2.94
N LEU A 51 4.95 16.11 3.61
CA LEU A 51 3.82 16.74 2.96
C LEU A 51 4.25 18.00 2.20
N ILE A 52 5.09 18.84 2.78
CA ILE A 52 5.65 20.04 2.11
C ILE A 52 6.49 19.62 0.89
N GLU A 53 7.39 18.65 1.05
CA GLU A 53 8.21 18.13 -0.05
C GLU A 53 7.36 17.61 -1.23
N LEU A 54 6.22 16.96 -0.96
CA LEU A 54 5.31 16.48 -2.01
C LEU A 54 4.66 17.60 -2.82
N PHE A 55 4.40 18.76 -2.21
CA PHE A 55 3.87 19.92 -2.95
C PHE A 55 4.92 20.54 -3.88
N GLU A 56 6.20 20.32 -3.60
CA GLU A 56 7.32 20.89 -4.35
C GLU A 56 7.92 19.90 -5.36
N ILE A 57 7.49 18.64 -5.34
CA ILE A 57 8.07 17.60 -6.19
C ILE A 57 7.70 17.81 -7.65
N ASP A 58 8.69 17.63 -8.53
CA ASP A 58 8.43 17.61 -9.96
C ASP A 58 7.57 16.38 -10.32
N ASN A 59 6.62 16.58 -11.24
CA ASN A 59 5.67 15.57 -11.67
C ASN A 59 6.31 14.49 -12.58
N ASP A 60 7.26 13.74 -12.02
CA ASP A 60 7.99 12.63 -12.64
C ASP A 60 7.99 11.41 -11.70
N LEU A 61 7.76 10.22 -12.27
CA LEU A 61 7.72 8.97 -11.50
C LEU A 61 9.05 8.64 -10.82
N SER A 62 10.18 9.06 -11.39
CA SER A 62 11.50 8.87 -10.80
C SER A 62 11.67 9.68 -9.52
N PHE A 63 11.22 10.95 -9.50
CA PHE A 63 11.27 11.77 -8.30
C PHE A 63 10.33 11.25 -7.22
N ILE A 64 9.11 10.81 -7.56
CA ILE A 64 8.23 10.19 -6.57
C ILE A 64 8.86 8.91 -6.00
N ASN A 65 9.52 8.09 -6.82
CA ASN A 65 10.21 6.90 -6.31
C ASN A 65 11.33 7.28 -5.33
N ILE A 66 12.13 8.30 -5.63
CA ILE A 66 13.17 8.81 -4.72
C ILE A 66 12.54 9.32 -3.42
N PHE A 67 11.46 10.10 -3.50
CA PHE A 67 10.73 10.58 -2.33
C PHE A 67 10.23 9.42 -1.45
N ILE A 68 9.62 8.39 -2.04
CA ILE A 68 9.12 7.21 -1.32
C ILE A 68 10.28 6.48 -0.63
N GLU A 69 11.42 6.32 -1.31
CA GLU A 69 12.60 5.67 -0.74
C GLU A 69 13.15 6.44 0.46
N ASP A 70 13.34 7.75 0.33
CA ASP A 70 13.81 8.61 1.41
C ASP A 70 12.83 8.62 2.59
N PHE A 71 11.53 8.77 2.32
CA PHE A 71 10.51 8.74 3.37
C PHE A 71 10.50 7.40 4.12
N THR A 72 10.58 6.29 3.39
CA THR A 72 10.66 4.96 3.99
C THR A 72 11.89 4.84 4.88
N GLN A 73 13.04 5.36 4.46
CA GLN A 73 14.28 5.34 5.25
C GLN A 73 14.16 6.18 6.53
N GLN A 74 13.62 7.40 6.45
CA GLN A 74 13.44 8.27 7.62
C GLN A 74 12.53 7.62 8.67
N VAL A 75 11.38 7.09 8.24
CA VAL A 75 10.44 6.37 9.11
C VAL A 75 11.09 5.11 9.71
N SER A 76 11.91 4.40 8.94
CA SER A 76 12.65 3.23 9.43
C SER A 76 13.73 3.58 10.45
N LYS A 77 14.42 4.71 10.27
CA LYS A 77 15.46 5.15 11.21
C LYS A 77 14.85 5.49 12.56
N MET A 78 13.72 6.19 12.55
CA MET A 78 12.98 6.50 13.76
C MET A 78 12.54 5.22 14.50
N LEU A 79 12.13 4.15 13.81
CA LEU A 79 11.88 2.84 14.44
C LEU A 79 13.10 2.33 15.25
N ILE A 80 14.31 2.53 14.73
CA ILE A 80 15.56 2.09 15.37
C ILE A 80 15.89 2.99 16.55
N ASP A 81 15.79 4.31 16.37
CA ASP A 81 16.09 5.31 17.40
C ASP A 81 15.12 5.14 18.59
N GLU A 82 13.83 4.97 18.31
CA GLU A 82 12.82 4.63 19.33
C GLU A 82 13.22 3.35 20.06
N LYS A 83 13.52 2.23 19.37
CA LYS A 83 13.96 0.97 20.02
C LYS A 83 15.16 1.13 20.97
N GLN A 84 16.11 2.02 20.67
CA GLN A 84 17.34 2.18 21.46
C GLN A 84 17.15 3.02 22.73
N THR A 85 16.12 3.87 22.78
CA THR A 85 15.94 4.86 23.86
C THR A 85 15.22 4.29 25.10
N PHE A 86 14.66 3.09 25.04
CA PHE A 86 13.75 2.59 26.08
C PHE A 86 14.39 1.66 27.13
N LYS A 87 14.29 2.03 28.43
CA LYS A 87 14.55 1.14 29.58
C LYS A 87 13.23 0.55 30.12
N LEU A 88 13.26 -0.72 30.54
CA LEU A 88 12.08 -1.58 30.80
C LEU A 88 11.47 -1.41 32.20
N ASN A 89 10.12 -1.29 32.28
CA ASN A 89 9.21 -2.17 33.06
C ASN A 89 7.74 -1.70 33.19
N ASP A 90 7.33 -0.54 32.65
CA ASP A 90 5.92 -0.10 32.72
C ASP A 90 5.05 -0.73 31.61
N SER A 91 4.02 -1.47 32.00
CA SER A 91 3.05 -2.11 31.09
C SER A 91 2.33 -1.14 30.14
N LYS A 92 2.07 0.10 30.58
CA LYS A 92 1.39 1.10 29.76
C LYS A 92 2.32 1.70 28.71
N GLU A 93 3.58 1.90 29.08
CA GLU A 93 4.63 2.33 28.16
C GLU A 93 4.88 1.26 27.07
N GLN A 94 4.73 -0.03 27.39
CA GLN A 94 4.81 -1.14 26.42
C GLN A 94 3.65 -1.13 25.40
N GLU A 95 2.43 -0.86 25.84
CA GLU A 95 1.27 -0.76 24.95
C GLU A 95 1.40 0.44 23.98
N ASN A 96 1.87 1.59 24.48
CA ASN A 96 2.15 2.74 23.62
C ASN A 96 3.25 2.45 22.59
N LYS A 97 4.31 1.73 22.98
CA LYS A 97 5.38 1.26 22.07
C LYS A 97 4.82 0.41 20.94
N LYS A 98 3.96 -0.55 21.29
CA LYS A 98 3.33 -1.44 20.31
C LYS A 98 2.59 -0.64 19.23
N ARG A 99 1.80 0.35 19.64
CA ARG A 99 1.00 1.19 18.71
C ARG A 99 1.87 2.00 17.75
N VAL A 100 2.97 2.55 18.22
CA VAL A 100 3.92 3.30 17.38
C VAL A 100 4.57 2.40 16.35
N PHE A 101 4.98 1.20 16.76
CA PHE A 101 5.53 0.21 15.84
C PHE A 101 4.51 -0.24 14.80
N GLU A 102 3.27 -0.52 15.20
CA GLU A 102 2.19 -0.87 14.28
C GLU A 102 1.92 0.25 13.28
N PHE A 103 1.90 1.50 13.74
CA PHE A 103 1.70 2.67 12.88
C PHE A 103 2.85 2.85 11.89
N ILE A 104 4.11 2.75 12.33
CA ILE A 104 5.29 2.83 11.46
C ILE A 104 5.26 1.73 10.39
N ILE A 105 4.95 0.49 10.77
CA ILE A 105 4.87 -0.65 9.83
C ILE A 105 3.74 -0.42 8.82
N PHE A 106 2.58 0.05 9.28
CA PHE A 106 1.46 0.39 8.42
C PHE A 106 1.85 1.41 7.34
N ILE A 107 2.58 2.45 7.73
CA ILE A 107 3.09 3.48 6.82
C ILE A 107 4.04 2.89 5.78
N GLN A 108 5.03 2.11 6.23
CA GLN A 108 6.00 1.48 5.34
C GLN A 108 5.29 0.61 4.30
N ASN A 109 4.26 -0.13 4.71
CA ASN A 109 3.46 -0.94 3.80
C ASN A 109 2.73 -0.09 2.74
N LYS A 110 2.15 1.06 3.14
CA LYS A 110 1.54 2.02 2.19
C LYS A 110 2.56 2.56 1.19
N LEU A 111 3.71 3.04 1.66
CA LEU A 111 4.78 3.57 0.81
C LEU A 111 5.30 2.52 -0.18
N LEU A 112 5.50 1.28 0.28
CA LEU A 112 5.92 0.17 -0.58
C LEU A 112 4.88 -0.20 -1.64
N ASN A 113 3.58 0.00 -1.37
CA ASN A 113 2.54 -0.19 -2.38
C ASN A 113 2.62 0.86 -3.49
N TYR A 114 2.85 2.14 -3.16
CA TYR A 114 3.11 3.17 -4.16
C TYR A 114 4.33 2.84 -5.03
N LYS A 115 5.41 2.35 -4.42
CA LYS A 115 6.58 1.87 -5.18
C LYS A 115 6.25 0.75 -6.16
N LYS A 116 5.43 -0.23 -5.74
CA LYS A 116 4.96 -1.30 -6.64
C LYS A 116 4.10 -0.77 -7.78
N ILE A 117 3.33 0.30 -7.57
CA ILE A 117 2.52 0.95 -8.61
C ILE A 117 3.45 1.61 -9.64
N ILE A 118 4.43 2.38 -9.19
CA ILE A 118 5.44 3.00 -10.05
C ILE A 118 6.17 1.96 -10.90
N ILE A 119 6.61 0.85 -10.28
CA ILE A 119 7.27 -0.26 -11.01
C ILE A 119 6.35 -0.84 -12.09
N SER A 120 5.06 -1.02 -11.78
CA SER A 120 4.09 -1.57 -12.75
C SER A 120 3.85 -0.61 -13.91
N LEU A 121 3.75 0.69 -13.64
CA LEU A 121 3.54 1.71 -14.65
C LEU A 121 4.78 1.94 -15.50
N ASN A 122 5.98 1.95 -14.92
CA ASN A 122 7.23 1.98 -15.67
C ASN A 122 7.35 0.78 -16.61
N TRP A 123 6.94 -0.41 -16.17
CA TRP A 123 6.91 -1.57 -17.06
C TRP A 123 5.91 -1.41 -18.21
N ILE A 124 4.70 -0.86 -17.95
CA ILE A 124 3.72 -0.58 -19.01
C ILE A 124 4.29 0.46 -19.99
N LEU A 125 4.86 1.56 -19.50
CA LEU A 125 5.49 2.61 -20.30
C LEU A 125 6.62 2.05 -21.19
N GLU A 126 7.46 1.18 -20.64
CA GLU A 126 8.52 0.50 -21.39
C GLU A 126 7.94 -0.37 -22.52
N LYS A 127 6.81 -1.07 -22.27
CA LYS A 127 6.15 -1.91 -23.27
C LYS A 127 5.43 -1.13 -24.36
N MET A 128 4.89 0.05 -24.02
CA MET A 128 4.35 1.01 -25.00
C MET A 128 5.45 1.64 -25.88
N GLY A 129 6.72 1.42 -25.57
CA GLY A 129 7.89 1.84 -26.35
C GLY A 129 8.29 3.31 -26.18
N ASN A 130 7.39 4.18 -25.73
CA ASN A 130 7.66 5.56 -25.32
C ASN A 130 6.64 6.03 -24.28
N ASP A 131 7.01 7.06 -23.55
CA ASP A 131 6.08 7.79 -22.69
C ASP A 131 5.16 8.66 -23.56
N ILE A 132 3.91 8.22 -23.69
CA ILE A 132 2.94 8.77 -24.64
C ILE A 132 1.67 9.22 -23.93
N GLU A 133 0.92 10.10 -24.58
CA GLU A 133 -0.44 10.41 -24.18
C GLU A 133 -1.41 9.30 -24.65
N ILE A 134 -2.27 8.84 -23.75
CA ILE A 134 -3.30 7.86 -24.09
C ILE A 134 -4.37 8.52 -24.98
N ASN A 135 -4.64 7.91 -26.12
CA ASN A 135 -5.62 8.32 -27.11
C ASN A 135 -6.25 7.08 -27.76
N GLU A 136 -7.28 7.28 -28.59
CA GLU A 136 -8.04 6.16 -29.19
C GLU A 136 -7.19 5.14 -29.95
N ASN A 137 -6.01 5.52 -30.47
CA ASN A 137 -5.15 4.60 -31.23
C ASN A 137 -4.33 3.66 -30.34
N ASN A 138 -4.00 4.05 -29.11
CA ASN A 138 -3.12 3.31 -28.20
C ASN A 138 -3.81 2.84 -26.91
N LYS A 139 -5.05 3.28 -26.67
CA LYS A 139 -5.86 2.96 -25.49
C LYS A 139 -6.07 1.45 -25.30
N ILE A 140 -6.34 0.73 -26.40
CA ILE A 140 -6.55 -0.73 -26.36
C ILE A 140 -5.28 -1.45 -25.90
N GLU A 141 -4.12 -1.05 -26.44
CA GLU A 141 -2.82 -1.60 -26.05
C GLU A 141 -2.50 -1.32 -24.59
N PHE A 142 -2.70 -0.06 -24.15
CA PHE A 142 -2.50 0.33 -22.76
C PHE A 142 -3.32 -0.52 -21.79
N TYR A 143 -4.64 -0.63 -21.99
CA TYR A 143 -5.48 -1.43 -21.11
C TYR A 143 -5.18 -2.93 -21.22
N SER A 144 -4.74 -3.43 -22.38
CA SER A 144 -4.26 -4.82 -22.49
C SER A 144 -3.01 -5.09 -21.65
N LEU A 145 -2.08 -4.14 -21.58
CA LEU A 145 -0.88 -4.25 -20.73
C LEU A 145 -1.21 -4.12 -19.24
N VAL A 146 -2.14 -3.22 -18.88
CA VAL A 146 -2.69 -3.13 -17.52
C VAL A 146 -3.27 -4.48 -17.12
N ASP A 147 -4.13 -5.05 -17.96
CA ASP A 147 -4.84 -6.28 -17.66
C ASP A 147 -3.87 -7.46 -17.49
N PHE A 148 -2.91 -7.58 -18.41
CA PHE A 148 -1.84 -8.57 -18.30
C PHE A 148 -1.04 -8.43 -17.00
N ASN A 149 -0.74 -7.20 -16.56
CA ASN A 149 -0.01 -6.97 -15.30
C ASN A 149 -0.83 -7.45 -14.09
N ILE A 150 -2.12 -7.12 -14.07
CA ILE A 150 -3.05 -7.51 -13.02
C ILE A 150 -3.16 -9.05 -12.96
N GLU A 151 -3.40 -9.70 -14.09
CA GLU A 151 -3.53 -11.17 -14.17
C GLU A 151 -2.25 -11.89 -13.73
N ARG A 152 -1.09 -11.42 -14.21
CA ARG A 152 0.20 -11.99 -13.82
C ARG A 152 0.42 -11.96 -12.31
N ARG A 153 0.00 -10.88 -11.65
CA ARG A 153 0.14 -10.72 -10.19
C ARG A 153 -0.94 -11.47 -9.43
N PHE A 154 -2.17 -11.50 -9.95
CA PHE A 154 -3.26 -12.26 -9.39
C PHE A 154 -3.00 -13.75 -9.39
N LYS A 155 -2.28 -14.28 -10.39
CA LYS A 155 -1.84 -15.68 -10.39
C LYS A 155 -1.14 -16.10 -9.10
N LYS A 156 -0.24 -15.26 -8.57
CA LYS A 156 0.44 -15.55 -7.30
C LYS A 156 -0.52 -15.53 -6.11
N ILE A 157 -1.46 -14.58 -6.10
CA ILE A 157 -2.52 -14.51 -5.08
C ILE A 157 -3.37 -15.78 -5.12
N ARG A 158 -3.76 -16.26 -6.31
CA ARG A 158 -4.49 -17.52 -6.50
C ARG A 158 -3.72 -18.71 -5.94
N GLU A 159 -2.43 -18.83 -6.24
CA GLU A 159 -1.55 -19.88 -5.69
C GLU A 159 -1.50 -19.82 -4.15
N ASP A 160 -1.40 -18.61 -3.57
CA ASP A 160 -1.41 -18.42 -2.11
C ASP A 160 -2.77 -18.81 -1.48
N ILE A 161 -3.90 -18.49 -2.15
CA ILE A 161 -5.25 -18.88 -1.70
C ILE A 161 -5.44 -20.38 -1.70
N GLU A 162 -5.05 -21.07 -2.77
CA GLU A 162 -5.18 -22.54 -2.87
C GLU A 162 -4.48 -23.25 -1.71
N LEU A 163 -3.34 -22.72 -1.29
CA LEU A 163 -2.54 -23.23 -0.18
C LEU A 163 -3.13 -22.91 1.20
N SER A 164 -3.97 -21.87 1.32
CA SER A 164 -4.60 -21.40 2.56
C SER A 164 -6.14 -21.56 2.56
N SER A 165 -6.66 -22.46 1.74
CA SER A 165 -8.11 -22.64 1.51
C SER A 165 -8.92 -22.96 2.76
N ASN A 166 -8.29 -23.47 3.83
CA ASN A 166 -8.94 -23.77 5.10
C ASN A 166 -9.25 -22.52 5.95
N LEU A 167 -8.65 -21.38 5.62
CA LEU A 167 -8.73 -20.13 6.39
C LEU A 167 -9.54 -19.03 5.69
N LEU A 168 -10.03 -19.34 4.49
CA LEU A 168 -10.77 -18.42 3.66
C LEU A 168 -12.17 -19.01 3.46
N ASP A 169 -13.20 -18.32 3.95
CA ASP A 169 -14.61 -18.61 3.65
C ASP A 169 -14.93 -18.21 2.19
N LEU A 170 -14.14 -18.74 1.26
CA LEU A 170 -14.28 -18.47 -0.16
C LEU A 170 -15.06 -19.62 -0.78
N GLU A 171 -16.26 -19.33 -1.26
CA GLU A 171 -16.82 -20.11 -2.35
C GLU A 171 -15.82 -20.05 -3.52
N ASN A 172 -15.09 -21.15 -3.76
CA ASN A 172 -14.07 -21.33 -4.80
C ASN A 172 -14.50 -20.93 -6.23
N VAL A 173 -15.78 -20.62 -6.43
CA VAL A 173 -16.39 -20.23 -7.70
C VAL A 173 -15.90 -18.86 -8.19
N PHE A 174 -15.58 -17.91 -7.30
CA PHE A 174 -15.30 -16.54 -7.74
C PHE A 174 -13.90 -16.38 -8.38
N ILE A 175 -12.86 -17.07 -7.88
CA ILE A 175 -11.46 -16.86 -8.31
C ILE A 175 -11.20 -17.28 -9.77
N ASN A 176 -11.98 -18.23 -10.28
CA ASN A 176 -11.79 -18.82 -11.61
C ASN A 176 -12.31 -17.94 -12.76
N GLU A 177 -13.05 -16.88 -12.45
CA GLU A 177 -13.59 -15.96 -13.46
C GLU A 177 -12.87 -14.60 -13.49
N PHE A 178 -11.88 -14.40 -12.61
CA PHE A 178 -11.20 -13.12 -12.46
C PHE A 178 -10.64 -12.58 -13.78
N GLU A 179 -10.01 -13.42 -14.63
CA GLU A 179 -9.47 -12.99 -15.93
C GLU A 179 -10.56 -12.46 -16.89
N LYS A 180 -11.82 -12.86 -16.74
CA LYS A 180 -12.92 -12.43 -17.63
C LYS A 180 -13.56 -11.10 -17.22
N LEU A 181 -13.24 -10.61 -16.02
CA LEU A 181 -13.84 -9.41 -15.46
C LEU A 181 -13.23 -8.14 -16.05
N ASN A 182 -14.02 -7.07 -16.12
CA ASN A 182 -13.49 -5.75 -16.38
C ASN A 182 -12.73 -5.22 -15.14
N LEU A 183 -12.00 -4.11 -15.27
CA LEU A 183 -11.18 -3.56 -14.18
C LEU A 183 -11.96 -3.26 -12.89
N ASN A 184 -13.18 -2.72 -12.99
CA ASN A 184 -13.99 -2.38 -11.82
C ASN A 184 -14.46 -3.65 -11.11
N ASP A 185 -14.92 -4.64 -11.86
CA ASP A 185 -15.35 -5.92 -11.30
C ASP A 185 -14.15 -6.68 -10.69
N LYS A 186 -12.96 -6.60 -11.31
CA LYS A 186 -11.69 -7.11 -10.75
C LYS A 186 -11.40 -6.45 -9.39
N LYS A 187 -11.58 -5.13 -9.28
CA LYS A 187 -11.42 -4.40 -8.01
C LYS A 187 -12.39 -4.88 -6.94
N GLU A 188 -13.69 -4.94 -7.25
CA GLU A 188 -14.72 -5.40 -6.30
C GLU A 188 -14.45 -6.82 -5.81
N GLN A 189 -13.98 -7.70 -6.71
CA GLN A 189 -13.61 -9.06 -6.34
C GLN A 189 -12.39 -9.10 -5.41
N LEU A 190 -11.38 -8.28 -5.67
CA LEU A 190 -10.21 -8.16 -4.78
C LEU A 190 -10.59 -7.62 -3.40
N GLU A 191 -11.49 -6.64 -3.33
CA GLU A 191 -12.01 -6.11 -2.06
C GLU A 191 -12.78 -7.17 -1.28
N LYS A 192 -13.65 -7.95 -1.96
CA LYS A 192 -14.34 -9.09 -1.35
C LYS A 192 -13.36 -10.12 -0.83
N LEU A 193 -12.34 -10.47 -1.62
CA LEU A 193 -11.30 -11.40 -1.22
C LEU A 193 -10.54 -10.90 0.02
N LEU A 194 -10.16 -9.62 0.05
CA LEU A 194 -9.49 -9.02 1.20
C LEU A 194 -10.36 -9.08 2.46
N SER A 195 -11.67 -8.80 2.32
CA SER A 195 -12.63 -8.86 3.43
C SER A 195 -12.90 -10.27 3.96
N SER A 196 -12.67 -11.30 3.12
CA SER A 196 -12.82 -12.71 3.51
C SER A 196 -11.64 -13.25 4.32
N ILE A 197 -10.53 -12.52 4.41
CA ILE A 197 -9.39 -12.89 5.25
C ILE A 197 -9.79 -12.67 6.71
N ASN A 198 -9.97 -13.77 7.46
CA ASN A 198 -10.29 -13.72 8.88
C ASN A 198 -9.05 -13.39 9.72
N PHE A 199 -8.75 -12.10 9.87
CA PHE A 199 -7.60 -11.64 10.65
C PHE A 199 -7.66 -12.04 12.13
N ASP A 200 -8.85 -12.17 12.72
CA ASP A 200 -9.00 -12.63 14.10
C ASP A 200 -8.51 -14.07 14.25
N SER A 201 -8.88 -14.94 13.32
CA SER A 201 -8.38 -16.33 13.28
C SER A 201 -6.87 -16.38 13.08
N ILE A 202 -6.29 -15.46 12.30
CA ILE A 202 -4.84 -15.41 12.04
C ILE A 202 -4.05 -15.04 13.28
N LEU A 203 -4.58 -14.15 14.13
CA LEU A 203 -3.94 -13.77 15.39
C LEU A 203 -3.83 -14.93 16.39
N GLU A 204 -4.68 -15.95 16.26
CA GLU A 204 -4.68 -17.15 17.09
C GLU A 204 -3.80 -18.28 16.50
N MET A 205 -3.25 -18.10 15.29
CA MET A 205 -2.43 -19.12 14.62
C MET A 205 -1.03 -19.25 15.24
N HIS A 206 -0.50 -20.48 15.22
CA HIS A 206 0.88 -20.79 15.62
C HIS A 206 1.81 -21.08 14.44
N ASP A 207 1.25 -21.28 13.23
CA ASP A 207 2.03 -21.49 12.01
C ASP A 207 2.53 -20.15 11.47
N VAL A 208 3.80 -19.85 11.74
CA VAL A 208 4.45 -18.60 11.31
C VAL A 208 4.53 -18.49 9.79
N ASP A 209 4.75 -19.59 9.07
CA ASP A 209 4.89 -19.57 7.62
C ASP A 209 3.55 -19.27 6.94
N GLU A 210 2.46 -19.78 7.52
CA GLU A 210 1.10 -19.48 7.05
C GLU A 210 0.70 -18.03 7.33
N ILE A 211 1.02 -17.49 8.52
CA ILE A 211 0.82 -16.06 8.84
C ILE A 211 1.57 -15.16 7.84
N ILE A 212 2.84 -15.48 7.55
CA ILE A 212 3.65 -14.72 6.58
C ILE A 212 3.00 -14.76 5.20
N ARG A 213 2.53 -15.93 4.76
CA ARG A 213 1.89 -16.09 3.44
C ARG A 213 0.61 -15.27 3.32
N ILE A 214 -0.27 -15.32 4.32
CA ILE A 214 -1.52 -14.56 4.30
C ILE A 214 -1.24 -13.04 4.33
N SER A 215 -0.23 -12.61 5.09
CA SER A 215 0.21 -11.21 5.11
C SER A 215 0.73 -10.75 3.73
N GLN A 216 1.53 -11.58 3.06
CA GLN A 216 2.01 -11.30 1.70
C GLN A 216 0.87 -11.26 0.68
N MET A 217 -0.10 -12.16 0.81
CA MET A 217 -1.30 -12.23 -0.02
C MET A 217 -2.16 -10.97 0.15
N SER A 218 -2.50 -10.60 1.39
CA SER A 218 -3.23 -9.37 1.73
C SER A 218 -2.54 -8.12 1.19
N THR A 219 -1.21 -8.05 1.34
CA THR A 219 -0.41 -6.94 0.79
C THR A 219 -0.49 -6.88 -0.74
N SER A 220 -0.49 -8.04 -1.40
CA SER A 220 -0.56 -8.14 -2.86
C SER A 220 -1.95 -7.78 -3.40
N ILE A 221 -3.01 -8.17 -2.68
CA ILE A 221 -4.40 -7.80 -2.98
C ILE A 221 -4.57 -6.28 -2.86
N ASN A 222 -4.15 -5.69 -1.73
CA ASN A 222 -4.20 -4.24 -1.50
C ASN A 222 -3.46 -3.45 -2.58
N PHE A 223 -2.28 -3.94 -3.00
CA PHE A 223 -1.55 -3.36 -4.12
C PHE A 223 -2.39 -3.36 -5.41
N LEU A 224 -3.04 -4.48 -5.77
CA LEU A 224 -3.85 -4.57 -7.00
C LEU A 224 -5.08 -3.66 -6.95
N ILE A 225 -5.77 -3.59 -5.82
CA ILE A 225 -6.88 -2.66 -5.61
C ILE A 225 -6.41 -1.22 -5.88
N LYS A 226 -5.31 -0.81 -5.23
CA LYS A 226 -4.78 0.55 -5.39
C LYS A 226 -4.28 0.82 -6.81
N PHE A 227 -3.67 -0.18 -7.45
CA PHE A 227 -3.24 -0.08 -8.84
C PHE A 227 -4.43 0.20 -9.76
N ILE A 228 -5.53 -0.56 -9.62
CA ILE A 228 -6.75 -0.33 -10.40
C ILE A 228 -7.34 1.06 -10.13
N GLU A 229 -7.34 1.52 -8.88
CA GLU A 229 -7.79 2.89 -8.55
C GLU A 229 -6.99 3.98 -9.26
N VAL A 230 -5.67 3.82 -9.36
CA VAL A 230 -4.80 4.73 -10.10
C VAL A 230 -5.10 4.66 -11.60
N ILE A 231 -5.24 3.44 -12.16
CA ILE A 231 -5.56 3.27 -13.58
C ILE A 231 -6.93 3.87 -13.94
N ASN A 232 -7.94 3.75 -13.08
CA ASN A 232 -9.27 4.32 -13.32
C ASN A 232 -9.29 5.87 -13.33
N LYS A 233 -8.22 6.52 -12.84
CA LYS A 233 -8.03 7.97 -12.87
C LYS A 233 -7.26 8.44 -14.12
N ILE A 234 -6.76 7.51 -14.94
CA ILE A 234 -6.06 7.74 -16.22
C ILE A 234 -7.06 7.67 -17.37
#